data_AF-A0A930DTD8-F1
#
_entry.id   AF-A0A930DTD8-F1
#
_cell.length_a   1.000
_cell.length_b   1.000
_cell.length_c   1.000
_cell.angle_alpha   90.00
_cell.angle_beta   90.00
_cell.angle_gamma   90.00
#
_symmetry.space_group_name_H-M   'P 1'
#
loop_
_entity.id
_entity.type
_entity.pdbx_description
1 polymer ?
#
loop_
_entity_poly.entity_id
_entity_poly.type
_entity_poly.pdbx_seq_one_letter_code
_entity_poly.pdbx_strand_id
1 'polypeptide(L)'
;MDYREMYIEMGISKEVVDYSESVVKGLEERFKKIDEIAELNQLKVLAALQKAGISEAHLTGTNGYGHNDMGRDALEEAYAAYFHTEDTLVRGQIICGTHALAIALQANLRPGDEMLSPVGKPYDT
;
A
#
# COMPACT_ATOMS: atom_id res chain seq x y z
N MET A 1 22.34 -22.57 -17.96
CA MET A 1 20.95 -23.06 -17.99
C MET A 1 20.12 -21.88 -18.44
N ASP A 2 19.52 -21.98 -19.63
CA ASP A 2 18.63 -20.94 -20.15
C ASP A 2 17.31 -20.95 -19.36
N TYR A 3 16.73 -19.80 -19.07
CA TYR A 3 15.44 -19.72 -18.36
C TYR A 3 14.32 -20.43 -19.15
N ARG A 4 14.46 -20.49 -20.49
CA ARG A 4 13.55 -21.26 -21.34
C ARG A 4 13.64 -22.77 -21.11
N GLU A 5 14.84 -23.30 -20.93
CA GLU A 5 15.06 -24.71 -20.59
C GLU A 5 14.47 -25.03 -19.20
N MET A 6 14.64 -24.12 -18.24
CA MET A 6 14.01 -24.25 -16.91
C MET A 6 12.49 -24.31 -16.99
N TYR A 7 11.86 -23.47 -17.84
CA TYR A 7 10.40 -23.52 -18.02
C TYR A 7 9.93 -24.85 -18.62
N ILE A 8 10.68 -25.41 -19.57
CA ILE A 8 10.35 -26.72 -20.16
C ILE A 8 10.51 -27.83 -19.12
N GLU A 9 11.56 -27.81 -18.31
CA GLU A 9 11.75 -28.76 -17.20
C GLU A 9 10.65 -28.66 -16.14
N MET A 10 10.08 -27.47 -15.94
CA MET A 10 8.91 -27.24 -15.09
C MET A 10 7.58 -27.65 -15.75
N GLY A 11 7.60 -28.21 -16.96
CA GLY A 11 6.43 -28.68 -17.69
C GLY A 11 5.69 -27.60 -18.48
N ILE A 12 6.27 -26.41 -18.67
CA ILE A 12 5.70 -25.36 -19.50
C ILE A 12 6.13 -25.62 -20.95
N SER A 13 5.15 -25.88 -21.82
CA SER A 13 5.39 -26.13 -23.24
C SER A 13 6.06 -24.93 -23.91
N LYS A 14 6.92 -25.19 -24.89
CA LYS A 14 7.62 -24.16 -25.67
C LYS A 14 6.64 -23.15 -26.29
N GLU A 15 5.50 -23.62 -26.78
CA GLU A 15 4.46 -22.79 -27.40
C GLU A 15 3.92 -21.73 -26.43
N VAL A 16 3.79 -22.06 -25.14
CA VAL A 16 3.35 -21.13 -24.09
C VAL A 16 4.45 -20.12 -23.78
N VAL A 17 5.73 -20.55 -23.76
CA VAL A 17 6.87 -19.65 -23.56
C VAL A 17 6.93 -18.62 -24.68
N ASP A 18 6.92 -19.07 -25.95
CA ASP A 18 7.00 -18.20 -27.12
C ASP A 18 5.79 -17.22 -27.18
N TYR A 19 4.58 -17.71 -26.85
CA TYR A 19 3.39 -16.85 -26.75
C TYR A 19 3.54 -15.79 -25.67
N SER A 20 3.99 -16.18 -24.47
CA SER A 20 4.16 -15.26 -23.33
C SER A 20 5.13 -14.12 -23.64
N GLU A 21 6.24 -14.41 -24.31
CA GLU A 21 7.23 -13.40 -24.69
C GLU A 21 6.67 -12.38 -25.68
N SER A 22 5.87 -12.83 -26.65
CA SER A 22 5.21 -11.94 -27.60
C SER A 22 4.25 -10.97 -26.91
N VAL A 23 3.52 -11.45 -25.89
CA VAL A 23 2.61 -10.64 -25.08
C VAL A 23 3.39 -9.66 -24.20
N VAL A 24 4.43 -10.13 -23.51
CA VAL A 24 5.29 -9.28 -22.65
C VAL A 24 5.92 -8.16 -23.47
N LYS A 25 6.43 -8.46 -24.66
CA LYS A 25 6.96 -7.44 -25.57
C LYS A 25 5.92 -6.39 -25.96
N GLY A 26 4.67 -6.81 -26.18
CA GLY A 26 3.56 -5.88 -26.44
C GLY A 26 3.16 -5.01 -25.23
N LEU A 27 3.62 -5.34 -24.02
CA LEU A 27 3.32 -4.62 -22.78
C LEU A 27 4.45 -3.68 -22.33
N GLU A 28 5.60 -3.63 -23.03
CA GLU A 28 6.76 -2.81 -22.65
C GLU A 28 6.40 -1.34 -22.38
N GLU A 29 5.61 -0.73 -23.26
CA GLU A 29 5.13 0.66 -23.08
C GLU A 29 4.24 0.86 -21.85
N ARG A 30 3.50 -0.18 -21.44
CA ARG A 30 2.69 -0.12 -20.20
C ARG A 30 3.59 -0.24 -18.97
N PHE A 31 4.57 -1.13 -18.99
CA PHE A 31 5.52 -1.28 -17.89
C PHE A 31 6.35 -0.01 -17.70
N LYS A 32 6.84 0.60 -18.78
CA LYS A 32 7.55 1.87 -18.71
C LYS A 32 6.73 2.97 -18.01
N LYS A 33 5.43 3.08 -18.32
CA LYS A 33 4.55 4.04 -17.65
C LYS A 33 4.34 3.73 -16.17
N ILE A 34 4.28 2.45 -15.81
CA ILE A 34 4.20 2.03 -14.41
C ILE A 34 5.48 2.42 -13.68
N ASP A 35 6.65 2.23 -14.29
CA ASP A 35 7.95 2.58 -13.72
C ASP A 35 8.07 4.09 -13.49
N GLU A 36 7.65 4.91 -14.46
CA GLU A 36 7.63 6.38 -14.32
C GLU A 36 6.74 6.83 -13.14
N ILE A 37 5.56 6.21 -12.97
CA ILE A 37 4.67 6.51 -11.83
C ILE A 37 5.27 6.01 -10.52
N ALA A 38 5.89 4.82 -10.52
CA ALA A 38 6.54 4.24 -9.35
C ALA A 38 7.70 5.13 -8.87
N GLU A 39 8.52 5.66 -9.78
CA GLU A 39 9.60 6.60 -9.46
C GLU A 39 9.07 7.87 -8.78
N LEU A 40 8.02 8.48 -9.34
CA LEU A 40 7.39 9.66 -8.74
C LEU A 40 6.85 9.36 -7.34
N ASN A 41 6.21 8.21 -7.15
CA ASN A 41 5.67 7.83 -5.85
C ASN A 41 6.77 7.48 -4.84
N GLN A 42 7.89 6.90 -5.29
CA GLN A 42 9.08 6.65 -4.47
C GLN A 42 9.64 7.97 -3.92
N LEU A 43 9.74 9.00 -4.78
CA LEU A 43 10.19 10.33 -4.36
C LEU A 43 9.23 10.97 -3.35
N LYS A 44 7.91 10.81 -3.52
CA LYS A 44 6.92 11.29 -2.54
C LYS A 44 7.04 10.60 -1.19
N VAL A 45 7.24 9.28 -1.17
CA VAL A 45 7.47 8.52 0.08
C VAL A 45 8.75 9.01 0.76
N LEU A 46 9.84 9.14 0.02
CA LEU A 46 11.12 9.63 0.56
C LEU A 46 10.96 11.04 1.16
N ALA A 47 10.31 11.96 0.43
CA ALA A 47 10.07 13.32 0.91
C ALA A 47 9.20 13.34 2.17
N ALA A 48 8.17 12.48 2.26
CA ALA A 48 7.32 12.37 3.45
C ALA A 48 8.10 11.86 4.67
N LEU A 49 8.94 10.84 4.50
CA LEU A 49 9.81 10.33 5.56
C LEU A 49 10.84 11.37 6.03
N GLN A 50 11.43 12.13 5.10
CA GLN A 50 12.34 13.24 5.40
C GLN A 50 11.65 14.36 6.17
N LYS A 51 10.41 14.71 5.77
CA LYS A 51 9.62 15.74 6.44
C LYS A 51 9.29 15.35 7.88
N ALA A 52 8.90 14.10 8.12
CA ALA A 52 8.64 13.55 9.45
C ALA A 52 9.92 13.29 10.28
N GLY A 53 11.11 13.59 9.75
CA GLY A 53 12.37 13.45 10.49
C GLY A 53 12.71 12.02 10.90
N ILE A 54 12.23 11.03 10.14
CA ILE A 54 12.41 9.60 10.46
C ILE A 54 13.90 9.27 10.59
N SER A 55 14.22 8.52 11.64
CA SER A 55 15.58 8.15 12.03
C SER A 55 15.57 6.81 12.76
N GLU A 56 16.75 6.26 13.05
CA GLU A 56 16.89 4.98 13.76
C GLU A 56 16.14 4.96 15.10
N ALA A 57 16.07 6.08 15.82
CA ALA A 57 15.36 6.17 17.10
C ALA A 57 13.86 5.85 16.97
N HIS A 58 13.25 6.17 15.83
CA HIS A 58 11.84 5.88 15.52
C HIS A 58 11.57 4.39 15.27
N LEU A 59 12.61 3.57 15.11
CA LEU A 59 12.49 2.13 14.93
C LEU A 59 12.39 1.38 16.26
N THR A 60 12.51 2.10 17.39
CA THR A 60 12.32 1.53 18.72
C THR A 60 10.84 1.56 19.10
N GLY A 61 10.26 0.38 19.32
CA GLY A 61 8.88 0.26 19.76
C GLY A 61 8.72 0.56 21.26
N THR A 62 7.49 0.80 21.67
CA THR A 62 7.13 0.93 23.09
C THR A 62 6.49 -0.36 23.64
N ASN A 63 6.60 -0.55 24.96
CA ASN A 63 5.96 -1.65 25.68
C ASN A 63 4.84 -1.14 26.60
N GLY A 64 3.98 -2.05 27.07
CA GLY A 64 2.90 -1.70 28.00
C GLY A 64 1.85 -0.81 27.33
N TYR A 65 1.56 0.35 27.94
CA TYR A 65 0.55 1.29 27.43
C TYR A 65 0.93 1.99 26.13
N GLY A 66 2.22 2.06 25.78
CA GLY A 66 2.69 2.72 24.57
C GLY A 66 2.49 4.24 24.55
N HIS A 67 2.69 4.89 25.71
CA HIS A 67 2.71 6.35 25.81
C HIS A 67 3.98 6.92 25.17
N ASN A 68 3.85 8.09 24.53
CA ASN A 68 4.95 8.83 23.90
C ASN A 68 5.78 7.97 22.93
N ASP A 69 5.11 7.15 22.12
CA ASP A 69 5.75 6.35 21.09
C ASP A 69 6.10 7.23 19.89
N MET A 70 7.33 7.75 19.88
CA MET A 70 7.81 8.66 18.83
C MET A 70 7.79 8.00 17.46
N GLY A 71 8.07 6.70 17.37
CA GLY A 71 8.09 5.97 16.10
C GLY A 71 6.70 5.87 15.49
N ARG A 72 5.71 5.57 16.32
CA ARG A 72 4.29 5.57 15.94
C ARG A 72 3.83 6.96 15.48
N ASP A 73 4.13 7.99 16.26
CA ASP A 73 3.63 9.35 15.99
C ASP A 73 4.29 9.92 14.72
N ALA A 74 5.59 9.69 14.51
CA ALA A 74 6.30 10.10 13.28
C ALA A 74 5.84 9.32 12.04
N LEU A 75 5.45 8.05 12.18
CA LEU A 75 4.89 7.26 11.08
C LEU A 75 3.55 7.87 10.60
N GLU A 76 2.70 8.32 11.52
CA GLU A 76 1.45 9.01 11.16
C GLU A 76 1.69 10.36 10.51
N GLU A 77 2.68 11.12 10.98
CA GLU A 77 3.09 12.35 10.32
C GLU A 77 3.55 12.10 8.87
N ALA A 78 4.35 11.04 8.65
CA ALA A 78 4.79 10.67 7.32
C ALA A 78 3.60 10.27 6.42
N TYR A 79 2.64 9.51 6.94
CA TYR A 79 1.42 9.15 6.19
C TYR A 79 0.57 10.38 5.86
N ALA A 80 0.36 11.29 6.82
CA ALA A 80 -0.37 12.53 6.60
C ALA A 80 0.32 13.40 5.53
N ALA A 81 1.64 13.51 5.59
CA ALA A 81 2.44 14.23 4.59
C ALA A 81 2.31 13.62 3.18
N TYR A 82 2.33 12.28 3.08
CA TYR A 82 2.22 11.57 1.81
C TYR A 82 0.83 11.68 1.18
N PHE A 83 -0.23 11.47 1.98
CA PHE A 83 -1.62 11.52 1.51
C PHE A 83 -2.20 12.93 1.46
N HIS A 84 -1.44 13.93 1.91
CA HIS A 84 -1.86 15.33 1.98
C HIS A 84 -3.12 15.55 2.83
N THR A 85 -3.18 14.87 3.98
CA THR A 85 -4.27 15.00 4.95
C THR A 85 -3.80 15.74 6.19
N GLU A 86 -4.75 16.22 7.00
CA GLU A 86 -4.45 16.90 8.27
C GLU A 86 -3.91 15.93 9.32
N ASP A 87 -4.42 14.69 9.32
CA ASP A 87 -4.05 13.64 10.27
C ASP A 87 -4.19 12.25 9.63
N THR A 88 -3.59 11.22 10.24
CA THR A 88 -3.77 9.81 9.87
C THR A 88 -3.77 8.90 11.08
N LEU A 89 -4.42 7.73 10.95
CA LEU A 89 -4.42 6.68 11.97
C LEU A 89 -3.73 5.41 11.46
N VAL A 90 -2.45 5.21 11.80
CA VAL A 90 -1.64 4.06 11.35
C VAL A 90 -1.21 3.23 12.55
N ARG A 91 -1.78 2.02 12.67
CA ARG A 91 -1.70 1.21 13.90
C ARG A 91 -1.61 -0.27 13.58
N GLY A 92 -0.72 -0.98 14.27
CA GLY A 92 -0.68 -2.44 14.25
C GLY A 92 -1.93 -3.10 14.83
N GLN A 93 -2.72 -2.36 15.63
CA GLN A 93 -4.00 -2.81 16.18
C GLN A 93 -5.11 -2.87 15.11
N ILE A 94 -4.94 -2.19 13.97
CA ILE A 94 -5.86 -2.27 12.83
C ILE A 94 -5.49 -3.52 12.02
N ILE A 95 -6.11 -4.64 12.37
CA ILE A 95 -5.74 -5.97 11.86
C ILE A 95 -5.96 -6.20 10.35
N CYS A 96 -6.84 -5.44 9.68
CA CYS A 96 -7.12 -5.59 8.26
C CYS A 96 -7.83 -4.36 7.66
N GLY A 97 -7.97 -4.33 6.33
CA GLY A 97 -8.65 -3.25 5.61
C GLY A 97 -10.13 -3.09 5.98
N THR A 98 -10.88 -4.18 6.13
CA THR A 98 -12.29 -4.14 6.57
C THR A 98 -12.41 -3.54 7.98
N HIS A 99 -11.47 -3.84 8.88
CA HIS A 99 -11.44 -3.24 10.21
C HIS A 99 -11.20 -1.72 10.15
N ALA A 100 -10.27 -1.26 9.30
CA ALA A 100 -10.02 0.17 9.08
C ALA A 100 -11.27 0.92 8.58
N LEU A 101 -11.97 0.33 7.59
CA LEU A 101 -13.21 0.89 7.04
C LEU A 101 -14.33 0.92 8.09
N ALA A 102 -14.48 -0.15 8.86
CA ALA A 102 -15.47 -0.22 9.93
C ALA A 102 -15.23 0.86 11.00
N ILE A 103 -13.97 1.06 11.44
CA ILE A 103 -13.62 2.15 12.37
C ILE A 103 -14.00 3.50 11.78
N ALA A 104 -13.61 3.78 10.53
CA ALA A 104 -13.87 5.07 9.88
C ALA A 104 -15.38 5.36 9.79
N LEU A 105 -16.20 4.37 9.45
CA LEU A 105 -17.66 4.53 9.35
C LEU A 105 -18.31 4.66 10.73
N GLN A 106 -18.02 3.75 11.66
CA GLN A 106 -18.65 3.74 12.98
C GLN A 106 -18.26 4.94 13.84
N ALA A 107 -17.03 5.45 13.69
CA ALA A 107 -16.59 6.64 14.42
C ALA A 107 -17.26 7.93 13.93
N ASN A 108 -17.67 7.98 12.65
CA ASN A 108 -18.27 9.16 12.03
C ASN A 108 -19.80 9.13 11.92
N LEU A 109 -20.44 7.97 12.11
CA LEU A 109 -21.90 7.84 12.09
C LEU A 109 -22.49 7.78 13.50
N ARG A 110 -23.71 8.29 13.67
CA ARG A 110 -24.49 8.26 14.92
C ARG A 110 -25.87 7.64 14.68
N PRO A 111 -26.56 7.20 15.74
CA PRO A 111 -27.93 6.72 15.61
C PRO A 111 -28.84 7.77 14.95
N GLY A 112 -29.45 7.40 13.83
CA GLY A 112 -30.29 8.29 13.01
C GLY A 112 -29.61 8.82 11.74
N ASP A 113 -28.28 8.65 11.60
CA ASP A 113 -27.58 9.00 10.36
C ASP A 113 -27.79 7.94 9.27
N GLU A 114 -27.65 8.37 8.02
CA GLU A 114 -27.69 7.51 6.83
C GLU A 114 -26.33 7.51 6.11
N MET A 115 -25.91 6.34 5.64
CA MET A 115 -24.72 6.18 4.80
C MET A 115 -25.15 6.00 3.34
N LEU A 116 -24.56 6.78 2.43
CA LEU A 116 -24.75 6.64 0.99
C LEU A 116 -23.50 6.06 0.32
N SER A 117 -23.67 4.97 -0.45
CA SER A 117 -22.64 4.45 -1.35
C SER A 117 -22.88 4.96 -2.79
N PRO A 118 -22.08 5.90 -3.31
CA PRO A 118 -22.29 6.46 -4.65
C PRO A 118 -21.85 5.53 -5.79
N VAL A 119 -21.19 4.41 -5.46
CA VAL A 119 -20.57 3.47 -6.40
C VAL A 119 -21.29 2.11 -6.44
N GLY A 120 -22.55 2.07 -5.99
CA GLY A 120 -23.37 0.86 -5.97
C GLY A 120 -23.19 0.03 -4.70
N LYS A 121 -23.43 -1.28 -4.80
CA LYS A 121 -23.32 -2.21 -3.68
C LYS A 121 -21.87 -2.20 -3.17
N PRO A 122 -21.62 -1.99 -1.86
CA PRO A 122 -20.29 -2.18 -1.28
C PRO A 122 -19.75 -3.59 -1.53
N TYR A 123 -18.43 -3.74 -1.44
CA TYR A 123 -17.79 -5.06 -1.48
C TYR A 123 -18.29 -5.95 -0.33
N ASP A 124 -18.16 -7.27 -0.48
CA ASP A 124 -19.00 -8.22 0.29
C ASP A 124 -18.78 -8.28 1.81
N THR A 125 -17.63 -7.85 2.35
CA THR A 125 -17.34 -7.90 3.79
C THR A 125 -17.61 -6.57 4.46
#